data_AF-A0A1J4SH19-F1
#
_entry.id   AF-A0A1J4SH19-F1
#
_cell.length_a   1.000
_cell.length_b   1.000
_cell.length_c   1.000
_cell.angle_alpha   90.00
_cell.angle_beta   90.00
_cell.angle_gamma   90.00
#
_symmetry.space_group_name_H-M   'P 1'
#
loop_
_entity.id
_entity.type
_entity.pdbx_description
1 polymer ?
#
loop_
_entity_poly.entity_id
_entity_poly.type
_entity_poly.pdbx_seq_one_letter_code
_entity_poly.pdbx_strand_id
1 'polypeptide(L)'
;MKEYLVSKAKQTMPISARCNLRCVFCSNYSNPFPITRDVFRDLEDIKANIPLLQPFNGTINISENIPGRIAEGEALLHPKLFEILNLIRKRFRYTETIEFSTNGTTLTEEMIKKLYAYMPIRIRTISMNSSSINYWQEISVGMRKQGEIAIKAVELLGKYSIPFDGSIVAVPKITGWEGIEETIKYYVKNNVREIIIWHPGYSKLIDPRIKEKIECSFEELSKFATKMRKVYKKPINLFPDLLMPCSVNIQKIMDFMQDMGKAKVLWLVSEAAKEMLGLEIERYSPYVWNEHFVMPVKNLTYGGNIIVSGLLTVDDFIRAGKEFLKTKSDIDLVLVPKEPLDTAGQDLLYTPYYKIEEELGCQVKVV
;
A
#
# COMPACT_ATOMS: atom_id res chain seq x y z
N MET A 1 -0.18 4.60 -25.73
CA MET A 1 0.28 3.70 -24.64
C MET A 1 -0.93 2.90 -24.24
N LYS A 2 -0.94 1.57 -24.38
CA LYS A 2 -2.06 0.77 -23.85
C LYS A 2 -2.12 1.06 -22.34
N GLU A 3 -3.21 1.65 -21.86
CA GLU A 3 -3.40 2.21 -20.50
C GLU A 3 -3.15 1.23 -19.35
N TYR A 4 -2.80 -0.01 -19.65
CA TYR A 4 -3.04 -1.10 -18.73
C TYR A 4 -2.18 -1.09 -17.49
N LEU A 5 -1.04 -0.40 -17.41
CA LEU A 5 -0.12 -0.61 -16.29
C LEU A 5 0.80 0.59 -16.03
N VAL A 6 0.22 1.70 -15.54
CA VAL A 6 0.99 2.81 -14.97
C VAL A 6 1.62 2.30 -13.67
N SER A 7 2.95 2.40 -13.54
CA SER A 7 3.66 2.08 -12.29
C SER A 7 3.69 3.32 -11.39
N LYS A 8 3.35 3.19 -10.10
CA LYS A 8 3.48 4.31 -9.15
C LYS A 8 4.93 4.80 -9.01
N ALA A 9 5.88 3.89 -9.23
CA ALA A 9 7.31 4.14 -9.17
C ALA A 9 8.01 3.54 -10.39
N LYS A 10 9.06 4.22 -10.89
CA LYS A 10 9.83 3.78 -12.07
C LYS A 10 10.59 2.46 -11.87
N GLN A 11 10.66 1.93 -10.64
CA GLN A 11 11.28 0.65 -10.29
C GLN A 11 10.31 -0.54 -10.32
N THR A 12 9.02 -0.30 -10.55
CA THR A 12 7.97 -1.32 -10.46
C THR A 12 7.50 -1.74 -11.84
N MET A 13 7.49 -3.06 -12.07
CA MET A 13 6.96 -3.68 -13.27
C MET A 13 5.80 -4.60 -12.91
N PRO A 14 4.55 -4.09 -12.90
CA PRO A 14 3.40 -4.98 -12.83
C PRO A 14 3.34 -5.88 -14.06
N ILE A 15 3.00 -7.15 -13.84
CA ILE A 15 2.88 -8.17 -14.91
C ILE A 15 1.55 -8.92 -14.89
N SER A 16 0.75 -8.79 -13.82
CA SER A 16 -0.50 -9.53 -13.63
C SER A 16 -1.53 -8.65 -12.95
N ALA A 17 -2.77 -8.70 -13.46
CA ALA A 17 -3.99 -8.21 -12.80
C ALA A 17 -4.93 -9.38 -12.44
N ARG A 18 -4.38 -10.60 -12.39
CA ARG A 18 -5.10 -11.84 -12.09
C ARG A 18 -4.62 -12.43 -10.77
N CYS A 19 -5.55 -12.76 -9.89
CA CYS A 19 -5.27 -13.42 -8.61
C CYS A 19 -6.10 -14.71 -8.50
N ASN A 20 -5.53 -15.74 -7.87
CA ASN A 20 -6.17 -17.04 -7.65
C ASN A 20 -6.87 -17.15 -6.28
N LEU A 21 -6.98 -16.05 -5.53
CA LEU A 21 -7.64 -15.97 -4.23
C LEU A 21 -8.78 -14.93 -4.24
N ARG A 22 -9.66 -15.03 -3.24
CA ARG A 22 -10.80 -14.12 -3.03
C ARG A 22 -10.87 -13.67 -1.58
N CYS A 23 -9.77 -13.11 -1.08
CA CYS A 23 -9.66 -12.77 0.33
C CYS A 23 -10.79 -11.82 0.77
N VAL A 24 -11.30 -12.03 1.98
CA VAL A 24 -12.46 -11.28 2.53
C VAL A 24 -12.24 -9.77 2.61
N PHE A 25 -10.99 -9.33 2.71
CA PHE A 25 -10.59 -7.90 2.77
C PHE A 25 -10.09 -7.36 1.43
N CYS A 26 -10.13 -8.14 0.34
CA CYS A 26 -9.47 -7.77 -0.90
C CYS A 26 -10.18 -6.61 -1.60
N SER A 27 -9.46 -5.50 -1.79
CA SER A 27 -9.95 -4.31 -2.48
C SER A 27 -10.35 -4.58 -3.94
N ASN A 28 -9.82 -5.62 -4.57
CA ASN A 28 -10.19 -5.98 -5.94
C ASN A 28 -11.70 -6.24 -6.08
N TYR A 29 -12.37 -6.78 -5.05
CA TYR A 29 -13.80 -7.11 -5.13
C TYR A 29 -14.71 -6.05 -4.54
N SER A 30 -14.17 -5.17 -3.68
CA SER A 30 -14.88 -4.06 -3.06
C SER A 30 -14.52 -2.70 -3.66
N ASN A 31 -13.90 -2.64 -4.84
CA ASN A 31 -13.54 -1.36 -5.44
C ASN A 31 -14.81 -0.57 -5.87
N PRO A 32 -15.00 0.69 -5.43
CA PRO A 32 -16.12 1.56 -5.84
C PRO A 32 -16.23 1.85 -7.34
N PHE A 33 -15.17 1.66 -8.11
CA PHE A 33 -15.16 1.91 -9.56
C PHE A 33 -14.58 0.73 -10.36
N PRO A 34 -14.89 0.64 -11.67
CA PRO A 34 -14.38 -0.42 -12.52
C PRO A 34 -12.85 -0.44 -12.58
N ILE A 35 -12.27 -1.64 -12.50
CA ILE A 35 -10.83 -1.86 -12.67
C ILE A 35 -10.57 -2.98 -13.66
N THR A 36 -9.41 -2.93 -14.31
CA THR A 36 -8.96 -4.04 -15.14
C THR A 36 -8.61 -5.24 -14.25
N ARG A 37 -9.15 -6.42 -14.58
CA ARG A 37 -8.95 -7.70 -13.86
C ARG A 37 -8.69 -8.84 -14.83
N ASP A 38 -8.13 -9.93 -14.31
CA ASP A 38 -7.98 -11.21 -15.02
C ASP A 38 -7.13 -11.15 -16.30
N VAL A 39 -6.24 -10.16 -16.37
CA VAL A 39 -5.31 -9.95 -17.49
C VAL A 39 -3.88 -10.25 -17.07
N PHE A 40 -3.14 -10.90 -17.96
CA PHE A 40 -1.68 -10.99 -17.90
C PHE A 40 -1.08 -9.99 -18.89
N ARG A 41 -0.01 -9.31 -18.48
CA ARG A 41 0.66 -8.33 -19.33
C ARG A 41 1.34 -9.04 -20.50
N ASP A 42 1.15 -8.53 -21.71
CA ASP A 42 1.78 -9.11 -22.89
C ASP A 42 3.32 -8.98 -22.85
N LEU A 43 4.01 -9.97 -23.40
CA LEU A 43 5.46 -10.02 -23.39
C LEU A 43 6.10 -8.89 -24.22
N GLU A 44 5.49 -8.48 -25.33
CA GLU A 44 6.02 -7.38 -26.15
C GLU A 44 5.91 -6.04 -25.43
N ASP A 45 4.83 -5.83 -24.67
CA ASP A 45 4.69 -4.66 -23.82
C ASP A 45 5.73 -4.67 -22.69
N ILE A 46 5.97 -5.83 -22.06
CA ILE A 46 7.05 -5.98 -21.06
C ILE A 46 8.42 -5.62 -21.67
N LYS A 47 8.74 -6.15 -22.85
CA LYS A 47 10.00 -5.85 -23.55
C LYS A 47 10.18 -4.36 -23.81
N ALA A 48 9.11 -3.67 -24.21
CA ALA A 48 9.13 -2.24 -24.44
C ALA A 48 9.34 -1.42 -23.15
N ASN A 49 8.90 -1.94 -22.01
CA ASN A 49 8.98 -1.23 -20.72
C ASN A 49 10.27 -1.50 -19.95
N ILE A 50 10.94 -2.65 -20.15
CA ILE A 50 12.22 -2.97 -19.49
C ILE A 50 13.26 -1.85 -19.61
N PRO A 51 13.47 -1.20 -20.78
CA PRO A 51 14.40 -0.08 -20.90
C PRO A 51 14.04 1.16 -20.06
N LEU A 52 12.77 1.32 -19.70
CA LEU A 52 12.27 2.46 -18.92
C LEU A 52 12.37 2.23 -17.41
N LEU A 53 12.63 1.00 -16.97
CA LEU A 53 12.79 0.67 -15.56
C LEU A 53 14.01 1.39 -14.99
N GLN A 54 13.81 2.09 -13.89
CA GLN A 54 14.86 2.74 -13.11
C GLN A 54 14.88 2.08 -11.73
N PRO A 55 15.80 1.12 -11.50
CA PRO A 55 15.97 0.51 -10.19
C PRO A 55 16.27 1.57 -9.13
N PHE A 56 15.67 1.42 -7.96
CA PHE A 56 15.92 2.28 -6.81
C PHE A 56 16.57 1.45 -5.71
N ASN A 57 17.67 1.93 -5.13
CA ASN A 57 18.49 1.15 -4.18
C ASN A 57 18.85 -0.27 -4.69
N GLY A 58 18.97 -0.42 -6.00
CA GLY A 58 19.30 -1.71 -6.62
C GLY A 58 18.16 -2.75 -6.60
N THR A 59 16.89 -2.34 -6.48
CA THR A 59 15.75 -3.28 -6.51
C THR A 59 14.81 -3.05 -7.69
N ILE A 60 14.17 -4.13 -8.14
CA ILE A 60 13.13 -4.14 -9.18
C ILE A 60 11.93 -4.93 -8.66
N ASN A 61 10.76 -4.29 -8.58
CA ASN A 61 9.55 -4.90 -8.02
C ASN A 61 8.68 -5.50 -9.13
N ILE A 62 8.38 -6.79 -9.06
CA ILE A 62 7.57 -7.52 -10.05
C ILE A 62 6.26 -7.97 -9.39
N SER A 63 5.33 -7.05 -9.09
CA SER A 63 3.96 -7.39 -8.63
C SER A 63 3.09 -6.20 -8.26
N GLU A 64 3.63 -5.01 -7.99
CA GLU A 64 2.81 -3.93 -7.47
C GLU A 64 2.08 -3.18 -8.58
N ASN A 65 0.74 -3.25 -8.55
CA ASN A 65 -0.10 -2.38 -9.38
C ASN A 65 -0.30 -1.04 -8.66
N ILE A 66 -0.86 -0.04 -9.36
CA ILE A 66 -1.42 1.14 -8.68
C ILE A 66 -2.73 0.71 -8.03
N PRO A 67 -2.81 0.70 -6.68
CA PRO A 67 -4.04 0.30 -6.00
C PRO A 67 -5.18 1.17 -6.48
N GLY A 68 -6.28 0.53 -6.87
CA GLY A 68 -7.49 1.23 -7.27
C GLY A 68 -7.69 1.40 -8.78
N ARG A 69 -6.65 1.44 -9.62
CA ARG A 69 -6.81 1.51 -11.09
C ARG A 69 -6.82 0.13 -11.76
N ILE A 70 -5.95 -0.76 -11.28
CA ILE A 70 -5.79 -2.13 -11.78
C ILE A 70 -5.86 -3.08 -10.58
N ALA A 71 -6.42 -4.26 -10.76
CA ALA A 71 -6.45 -5.25 -9.70
C ALA A 71 -5.04 -5.64 -9.25
N GLU A 72 -4.80 -5.69 -7.94
CA GLU A 72 -3.60 -6.28 -7.36
C GLU A 72 -3.57 -7.77 -7.75
N GLY A 73 -2.66 -8.14 -8.65
CA GLY A 73 -2.55 -9.49 -9.20
C GLY A 73 -1.48 -10.32 -8.50
N GLU A 74 -1.44 -11.62 -8.80
CA GLU A 74 -0.36 -12.51 -8.36
C GLU A 74 0.64 -12.67 -9.50
N ALA A 75 1.86 -12.16 -9.30
CA ALA A 75 2.92 -12.17 -10.30
C ALA A 75 3.37 -13.59 -10.65
N LEU A 76 3.39 -14.49 -9.66
CA LEU A 76 3.85 -15.87 -9.87
C LEU A 76 2.88 -16.73 -10.70
N LEU A 77 1.68 -16.24 -11.02
CA LEU A 77 0.74 -16.90 -11.93
C LEU A 77 1.00 -16.61 -13.41
N HIS A 78 1.89 -15.66 -13.74
CA HIS A 78 2.12 -15.27 -15.11
C HIS A 78 2.70 -16.43 -15.94
N PRO A 79 2.06 -16.86 -17.05
CA PRO A 79 2.47 -18.07 -17.78
C PRO A 79 3.89 -17.95 -18.35
N LYS A 80 4.33 -16.74 -18.69
CA LYS A 80 5.67 -16.44 -19.21
C LYS A 80 6.61 -15.83 -18.17
N LEU A 81 6.39 -16.09 -16.87
CA LEU A 81 7.19 -15.51 -15.78
C LEU A 81 8.70 -15.65 -16.02
N PHE A 82 9.17 -16.86 -16.33
CA PHE A 82 10.60 -17.12 -16.51
C PHE A 82 11.20 -16.45 -17.75
N GLU A 83 10.41 -16.29 -18.83
CA GLU A 83 10.85 -15.50 -19.99
C GLU A 83 11.05 -14.03 -19.59
N ILE A 84 10.15 -13.48 -18.78
CA ILE A 84 10.25 -12.11 -18.26
C ILE A 84 11.51 -11.97 -17.39
N LEU A 85 11.75 -12.92 -16.47
CA LEU A 85 12.94 -12.88 -15.62
C LEU A 85 14.24 -12.97 -16.43
N ASN A 86 14.27 -13.78 -17.49
CA ASN A 86 15.40 -13.83 -18.42
C ASN A 86 15.65 -12.48 -19.10
N LEU A 87 14.60 -11.79 -19.55
CA LEU A 87 14.72 -10.47 -20.17
C LEU A 87 15.26 -9.43 -19.19
N ILE A 88 14.77 -9.42 -17.94
CA ILE A 88 15.27 -8.53 -16.88
C ILE A 88 16.75 -8.83 -16.61
N ARG A 89 17.13 -10.10 -16.43
CA ARG A 89 18.52 -10.48 -16.17
C ARG A 89 19.46 -10.17 -17.32
N LYS A 90 18.99 -10.26 -18.57
CA LYS A 90 19.76 -9.84 -19.74
C LYS A 90 20.08 -8.34 -19.72
N ARG A 91 19.16 -7.50 -19.22
CA ARG A 91 19.31 -6.04 -19.16
C ARG A 91 20.12 -5.56 -17.95
N PHE A 92 19.91 -6.18 -16.80
CA PHE A 92 20.38 -5.74 -15.49
C PHE A 92 21.49 -6.64 -14.90
N ARG A 93 22.03 -7.59 -15.70
CA ARG A 93 23.25 -8.38 -15.42
C ARG A 93 23.50 -8.76 -13.95
N TYR A 94 22.46 -9.23 -13.26
CA TYR A 94 22.52 -9.73 -11.88
C TYR A 94 22.97 -8.72 -10.80
N THR A 95 23.01 -7.43 -11.10
CA THR A 95 23.36 -6.39 -10.11
C THR A 95 22.20 -6.03 -9.18
N GLU A 96 20.98 -6.13 -9.69
CA GLU A 96 19.76 -5.70 -8.99
C GLU A 96 19.03 -6.89 -8.36
N THR A 97 18.47 -6.68 -7.17
CA THR A 97 17.60 -7.65 -6.52
C THR A 97 16.21 -7.60 -7.13
N ILE A 98 15.73 -8.75 -7.60
CA ILE A 98 14.35 -8.88 -8.08
C ILE A 98 13.45 -9.20 -6.88
N GLU A 99 12.42 -8.39 -6.69
CA GLU A 99 11.50 -8.47 -5.58
C GLU A 99 10.10 -8.88 -6.02
N PHE A 100 9.51 -9.84 -5.30
CA PHE A 100 8.13 -10.29 -5.53
C PHE A 100 7.26 -10.09 -4.29
N SER A 101 6.02 -9.69 -4.50
CA SER A 101 4.94 -9.86 -3.52
C SER A 101 4.04 -10.99 -3.95
N THR A 102 3.72 -11.90 -3.03
CA THR A 102 2.96 -13.11 -3.34
C THR A 102 2.08 -13.55 -2.19
N ASN A 103 0.98 -14.22 -2.52
CA ASN A 103 0.16 -14.93 -1.55
C ASN A 103 0.74 -16.31 -1.14
N GLY A 104 1.82 -16.74 -1.79
CA GLY A 104 2.57 -17.95 -1.45
C GLY A 104 1.97 -19.26 -1.98
N THR A 105 0.80 -19.25 -2.60
CA THR A 105 0.09 -20.46 -3.04
C THR A 105 0.76 -21.21 -4.20
N THR A 106 1.72 -20.56 -4.88
CA THR A 106 2.51 -21.11 -5.99
C THR A 106 3.97 -21.38 -5.61
N LEU A 107 4.39 -21.02 -4.39
CA LEU A 107 5.77 -21.16 -3.91
C LEU A 107 6.06 -22.58 -3.42
N THR A 108 6.04 -23.54 -4.35
CA THR A 108 6.51 -24.89 -4.10
C THR A 108 8.05 -24.95 -4.08
N GLU A 109 8.60 -26.05 -3.56
CA GLU A 109 10.06 -26.27 -3.58
C GLU A 109 10.64 -26.28 -5.01
N GLU A 110 9.87 -26.78 -5.99
CA GLU A 110 10.25 -26.72 -7.40
C GLU A 110 10.29 -25.28 -7.93
N MET A 111 9.28 -24.47 -7.60
CA MET A 111 9.23 -23.06 -7.97
C MET A 111 10.42 -22.30 -7.37
N ILE A 112 10.71 -22.51 -6.09
CA ILE A 112 11.85 -21.90 -5.39
C ILE A 112 13.17 -22.28 -6.07
N LYS A 113 13.36 -23.56 -6.44
CA LYS A 113 14.55 -24.00 -7.18
C LYS A 113 14.68 -23.32 -8.54
N LYS A 114 13.58 -23.14 -9.27
CA LYS A 114 13.58 -22.40 -10.55
C LYS A 114 13.93 -20.93 -10.35
N LEU A 115 13.39 -20.29 -9.30
CA LEU A 115 13.72 -18.90 -8.97
C LEU A 115 15.20 -18.76 -8.59
N TYR A 116 15.82 -19.76 -7.97
CA TYR A 116 17.23 -19.71 -7.58
C TYR A 116 18.20 -19.40 -8.73
N ALA A 117 17.88 -19.82 -9.96
CA ALA A 117 18.68 -19.51 -11.17
C ALA A 117 18.74 -18.01 -11.51
N TYR A 118 17.87 -17.20 -10.89
CA TYR A 118 17.73 -15.77 -11.14
C TYR A 118 18.15 -14.94 -9.92
N MET A 119 18.90 -15.50 -8.96
CA MET A 119 19.44 -14.74 -7.82
C MET A 119 20.27 -13.53 -8.28
N PRO A 120 20.27 -12.38 -7.58
CA PRO A 120 19.65 -12.15 -6.26
C PRO A 120 18.13 -11.91 -6.34
N ILE A 121 17.36 -12.70 -5.58
CA ILE A 121 15.90 -12.57 -5.45
C ILE A 121 15.52 -12.40 -3.98
N ARG A 122 14.44 -11.65 -3.76
CA ARG A 122 13.79 -11.50 -2.46
C ARG A 122 12.27 -11.63 -2.60
N ILE A 123 11.64 -12.24 -1.62
CA ILE A 123 10.18 -12.19 -1.47
C ILE A 123 9.86 -11.00 -0.59
N ARG A 124 9.64 -9.84 -1.21
CA ARG A 124 9.40 -8.59 -0.49
C ARG A 124 8.19 -8.69 0.42
N THR A 125 7.14 -9.39 0.03
CA THR A 125 6.06 -9.73 0.97
C THR A 125 5.45 -11.09 0.65
N ILE A 126 5.28 -11.92 1.68
CA ILE A 126 4.41 -13.10 1.62
C ILE A 126 3.14 -12.85 2.44
N SER A 127 1.99 -12.81 1.77
CA SER A 127 0.68 -12.50 2.35
C SER A 127 -0.06 -13.78 2.75
N MET A 128 0.49 -14.53 3.71
CA MET A 128 -0.12 -15.76 4.20
C MET A 128 -1.36 -15.49 5.07
N ASN A 129 -1.40 -14.38 5.81
CA ASN A 129 -2.45 -13.94 6.75
C ASN A 129 -2.73 -14.86 7.95
N SER A 130 -2.61 -16.19 7.82
CA SER A 130 -2.74 -17.12 8.95
C SER A 130 -1.88 -18.38 8.76
N SER A 131 -1.27 -18.84 9.85
CA SER A 131 -0.55 -20.11 9.92
C SER A 131 -1.45 -21.33 10.16
N SER A 132 -2.72 -21.12 10.52
CA SER A 132 -3.72 -22.18 10.66
C SER A 132 -4.49 -22.36 9.37
N ILE A 133 -4.61 -23.61 8.91
CA ILE A 133 -5.29 -23.90 7.63
C ILE A 133 -6.76 -23.50 7.63
N ASN A 134 -7.45 -23.67 8.76
CA ASN A 134 -8.88 -23.35 8.86
C ASN A 134 -9.11 -21.85 8.74
N TYR A 135 -8.34 -21.06 9.50
CA TYR A 135 -8.37 -19.61 9.43
C TYR A 135 -7.89 -19.08 8.07
N TRP A 136 -6.86 -19.70 7.49
CA TRP A 136 -6.38 -19.34 6.16
C TRP A 136 -7.47 -19.50 5.10
N GLN A 137 -8.24 -20.59 5.13
CA GLN A 137 -9.34 -20.82 4.21
C GLN A 137 -10.47 -19.81 4.39
N GLU A 138 -10.82 -19.46 5.63
CA GLU A 138 -11.84 -18.47 5.90
C GLU A 138 -11.43 -17.06 5.41
N ILE A 139 -10.16 -16.70 5.62
CA ILE A 139 -9.63 -15.40 5.21
C ILE A 139 -9.47 -15.29 3.70
N SER A 140 -8.78 -16.27 3.09
CA SER A 140 -8.35 -16.20 1.69
C SER A 140 -9.42 -16.69 0.72
N VAL A 141 -10.45 -17.38 1.26
CA VAL A 141 -11.52 -18.06 0.50
C VAL A 141 -10.92 -18.96 -0.58
N GLY A 142 -9.84 -19.66 -0.21
CA GLY A 142 -9.05 -20.51 -1.09
C GLY A 142 -9.24 -22.00 -0.82
N MET A 143 -8.73 -22.83 -1.72
CA MET A 143 -8.73 -24.28 -1.53
C MET A 143 -7.73 -24.68 -0.44
N ARG A 144 -8.05 -25.71 0.35
CA ARG A 144 -7.17 -26.23 1.41
C ARG A 144 -5.74 -26.49 0.92
N LYS A 145 -5.60 -27.14 -0.25
CA LYS A 145 -4.29 -27.43 -0.86
C LYS A 145 -3.45 -26.16 -1.12
N GLN A 146 -4.10 -25.05 -1.49
CA GLN A 146 -3.40 -23.77 -1.70
C GLN A 146 -2.87 -23.21 -0.38
N GLY A 147 -3.66 -23.31 0.69
CA GLY A 147 -3.25 -22.87 2.03
C GLY A 147 -2.10 -23.71 2.58
N GLU A 148 -2.14 -25.03 2.41
CA GLU A 148 -1.03 -25.92 2.81
C GLU A 148 0.27 -25.56 2.08
N ILE A 149 0.20 -25.20 0.78
CA ILE A 149 1.36 -24.71 0.03
C ILE A 149 1.84 -23.36 0.57
N ALA A 150 0.94 -22.40 0.80
CA ALA A 150 1.29 -21.07 1.28
C ALA A 150 1.95 -21.10 2.67
N ILE A 151 1.44 -21.93 3.58
CA ILE A 151 2.02 -22.13 4.92
C ILE A 151 3.42 -22.76 4.78
N LYS A 152 3.53 -23.86 4.02
CA LYS A 152 4.81 -24.54 3.79
C LYS A 152 5.83 -23.65 3.04
N ALA A 153 5.38 -22.70 2.22
CA ALA A 153 6.26 -21.78 1.51
C ALA A 153 7.12 -20.97 2.48
N VAL A 154 6.58 -20.54 3.62
CA VAL A 154 7.35 -19.79 4.65
C VAL A 154 8.49 -20.65 5.21
N GLU A 155 8.23 -21.93 5.50
CA GLU A 155 9.26 -22.89 5.91
C GLU A 155 10.33 -23.09 4.83
N LEU A 156 9.93 -23.22 3.58
CA LEU A 156 10.85 -23.38 2.46
C LEU A 156 11.73 -22.14 2.26
N LEU A 157 11.15 -20.94 2.34
CA LEU A 157 11.90 -19.69 2.24
C LEU A 157 12.97 -19.59 3.34
N GLY A 158 12.62 -19.94 4.58
CA GLY A 158 13.57 -20.05 5.69
C GLY A 158 14.66 -21.10 5.44
N LYS A 159 14.29 -22.30 5.00
CA LYS A 159 15.22 -23.41 4.70
C LYS A 159 16.24 -23.04 3.60
N TYR A 160 15.78 -22.40 2.52
CA TYR A 160 16.63 -21.98 1.41
C TYR A 160 17.31 -20.62 1.65
N SER A 161 17.12 -20.01 2.82
CA SER A 161 17.67 -18.70 3.19
C SER A 161 17.33 -17.59 2.18
N ILE A 162 16.14 -17.65 1.58
CA ILE A 162 15.65 -16.58 0.71
C ILE A 162 15.11 -15.46 1.61
N PRO A 163 15.61 -14.21 1.49
CA PRO A 163 15.11 -13.11 2.29
C PRO A 163 13.61 -12.87 2.04
N PHE A 164 12.83 -12.75 3.12
CA PHE A 164 11.42 -12.42 3.01
C PHE A 164 10.87 -11.59 4.17
N ASP A 165 9.79 -10.86 3.87
CA ASP A 165 9.00 -10.13 4.85
C ASP A 165 7.58 -10.71 4.92
N GLY A 166 7.03 -10.80 6.13
CA GLY A 166 5.70 -11.35 6.35
C GLY A 166 4.63 -10.26 6.26
N SER A 167 3.50 -10.57 5.63
CA SER A 167 2.33 -9.67 5.59
C SER A 167 1.11 -10.35 6.24
N ILE A 168 0.41 -9.61 7.08
CA ILE A 168 -0.81 -10.05 7.77
C ILE A 168 -1.83 -8.91 7.70
N VAL A 169 -3.02 -9.17 7.17
CA VAL A 169 -4.17 -8.29 7.41
C VAL A 169 -4.87 -8.74 8.69
N ALA A 170 -4.96 -7.85 9.68
CA ALA A 170 -5.46 -8.20 11.00
C ALA A 170 -6.99 -8.35 11.00
N VAL A 171 -7.48 -9.58 11.12
CA VAL A 171 -8.92 -9.89 11.19
C VAL A 171 -9.26 -10.65 12.48
N PRO A 172 -9.11 -10.01 13.66
CA PRO A 172 -9.17 -10.68 14.96
C PRO A 172 -10.51 -11.35 15.26
N LYS A 173 -11.63 -10.91 14.66
CA LYS A 173 -12.92 -11.59 14.84
C LYS A 173 -13.01 -12.96 14.14
N ILE A 174 -12.13 -13.23 13.16
CA ILE A 174 -12.01 -14.54 12.49
C ILE A 174 -10.97 -15.40 13.21
N THR A 175 -9.78 -14.85 13.45
CA THR A 175 -8.63 -15.64 13.93
C THR A 175 -8.42 -15.62 15.44
N GLY A 176 -9.10 -14.72 16.15
CA GLY A 176 -8.63 -14.26 17.46
C GLY A 176 -7.34 -13.45 17.36
N TRP A 177 -6.97 -12.79 18.46
CA TRP A 177 -5.66 -12.15 18.59
C TRP A 177 -4.55 -13.21 18.72
N GLU A 178 -4.89 -14.34 19.33
CA GLU A 178 -4.03 -15.52 19.48
C GLU A 178 -3.62 -16.07 18.12
N GLY A 179 -4.54 -16.22 17.17
CA GLY A 179 -4.23 -16.71 15.83
C GLY A 179 -3.30 -15.77 15.02
N ILE A 180 -3.41 -14.45 15.26
CA ILE A 180 -2.47 -13.47 14.70
C ILE A 180 -1.09 -13.65 15.33
N GLU A 181 -1.02 -13.78 16.66
CA GLU A 181 0.22 -14.02 17.39
C GLU A 181 0.90 -15.34 16.99
N GLU A 182 0.16 -16.43 16.81
CA GLU A 182 0.66 -17.70 16.30
C GLU A 182 1.30 -17.54 14.91
N THR A 183 0.66 -16.73 14.06
CA THR A 183 1.17 -16.43 12.72
C THR A 183 2.45 -15.60 12.77
N ILE A 184 2.52 -14.61 13.66
CA ILE A 184 3.75 -13.86 13.94
C ILE A 184 4.85 -14.81 14.40
N LYS A 185 4.57 -15.66 15.39
CA LYS A 185 5.51 -16.66 15.91
C LYS A 185 6.02 -17.59 14.81
N TYR A 186 5.14 -17.99 13.89
CA TYR A 186 5.50 -18.83 12.75
C TYR A 186 6.45 -18.11 11.78
N TYR A 187 6.22 -16.85 11.47
CA TYR A 187 7.16 -16.05 10.67
C TYR A 187 8.51 -15.88 11.38
N VAL A 188 8.50 -15.57 12.67
CA VAL A 188 9.72 -15.40 13.48
C VAL A 188 10.55 -16.68 13.51
N LYS A 189 9.92 -17.83 13.68
CA LYS A 189 10.58 -19.16 13.65
C LYS A 189 11.30 -19.42 12.33
N ASN A 190 10.81 -18.88 11.23
CA ASN A 190 11.35 -19.09 9.88
C ASN A 190 12.26 -17.95 9.40
N ASN A 191 12.86 -17.19 10.32
CA ASN A 191 13.83 -16.13 10.03
C ASN A 191 13.29 -14.98 9.17
N VAL A 192 12.02 -14.60 9.36
CA VAL A 192 11.48 -13.37 8.77
C VAL A 192 12.34 -12.14 9.12
N ARG A 193 12.48 -11.23 8.15
CA ARG A 193 13.18 -9.95 8.36
C ARG A 193 12.32 -8.95 9.12
N GLU A 194 11.14 -8.66 8.59
CA GLU A 194 10.13 -7.81 9.20
C GLU A 194 8.72 -8.35 8.96
N ILE A 195 7.78 -7.93 9.79
CA ILE A 195 6.37 -8.28 9.67
C ILE A 195 5.56 -7.01 9.50
N ILE A 196 4.75 -6.97 8.45
CA ILE A 196 3.83 -5.89 8.16
C ILE A 196 2.43 -6.34 8.56
N ILE A 197 1.82 -5.60 9.48
CA ILE A 197 0.44 -5.78 9.88
C ILE A 197 -0.38 -4.66 9.25
N TRP A 198 -1.34 -5.03 8.41
CA TRP A 198 -2.28 -4.10 7.77
C TRP A 198 -3.57 -4.06 8.57
N HIS A 199 -4.09 -2.86 8.79
CA HIS A 199 -5.46 -2.69 9.23
C HIS A 199 -6.43 -3.14 8.11
N PRO A 200 -7.51 -3.85 8.44
CA PRO A 200 -8.51 -4.30 7.46
C PRO A 200 -9.36 -3.12 6.96
N GLY A 201 -8.85 -2.45 5.93
CA GLY A 201 -9.57 -1.41 5.19
C GLY A 201 -10.65 -1.99 4.28
N TYR A 202 -11.83 -1.39 4.27
CA TYR A 202 -12.95 -1.74 3.41
C TYR A 202 -13.66 -0.49 2.88
N SER A 203 -14.22 -0.61 1.68
CA SER A 203 -15.00 0.45 1.03
C SER A 203 -16.47 0.40 1.43
N LYS A 204 -17.26 1.36 0.95
CA LYS A 204 -18.73 1.39 1.08
C LYS A 204 -19.46 0.25 0.36
N LEU A 205 -18.81 -0.48 -0.54
CA LEU A 205 -19.41 -1.57 -1.32
C LEU A 205 -19.25 -2.95 -0.69
N ILE A 206 -18.60 -3.05 0.47
CA ILE A 206 -18.38 -4.36 1.10
C ILE A 206 -19.70 -5.00 1.57
N ASP A 207 -19.79 -6.32 1.46
CA ASP A 207 -20.91 -7.09 2.02
C ASP A 207 -20.98 -6.88 3.54
N PRO A 208 -22.13 -6.47 4.11
CA PRO A 208 -22.29 -6.27 5.55
C PRO A 208 -21.88 -7.46 6.42
N ARG A 209 -22.09 -8.69 5.94
CA ARG A 209 -21.70 -9.92 6.66
C ARG A 209 -20.19 -10.08 6.72
N ILE A 210 -19.48 -9.63 5.69
CA ILE A 210 -18.02 -9.63 5.67
C ILE A 210 -17.48 -8.47 6.50
N LYS A 211 -18.10 -7.29 6.41
CA LYS A 211 -17.76 -6.11 7.22
C LYS A 211 -17.70 -6.47 8.71
N GLU A 212 -18.74 -7.11 9.22
CA GLU A 212 -18.82 -7.49 10.62
C GLU A 212 -17.64 -8.39 11.04
N LYS A 213 -17.19 -9.29 10.16
CA LYS A 213 -16.07 -10.22 10.40
C LYS A 213 -14.69 -9.58 10.33
N ILE A 214 -14.50 -8.56 9.50
CA ILE A 214 -13.16 -7.96 9.29
C ILE A 214 -12.95 -6.69 10.10
N GLU A 215 -14.00 -6.10 10.66
CA GLU A 215 -13.90 -4.87 11.42
C GLU A 215 -12.99 -5.01 12.64
N CYS A 216 -12.07 -4.05 12.80
CA CYS A 216 -11.05 -4.03 13.84
C CYS A 216 -10.80 -2.58 14.29
N SER A 217 -10.65 -2.37 15.60
CA SER A 217 -10.28 -1.06 16.14
C SER A 217 -8.80 -0.74 15.89
N PHE A 218 -8.51 0.48 15.42
CA PHE A 218 -7.13 0.96 15.27
C PHE A 218 -6.36 0.96 16.60
N GLU A 219 -7.02 1.30 17.71
CA GLU A 219 -6.40 1.37 19.02
C GLU A 219 -5.99 -0.02 19.53
N GLU A 220 -6.90 -1.00 19.44
CA GLU A 220 -6.63 -2.38 19.83
C GLU A 220 -5.48 -2.98 19.01
N LEU A 221 -5.51 -2.73 17.69
CA LEU A 221 -4.46 -3.20 16.79
C LEU A 221 -3.10 -2.56 17.10
N SER A 222 -3.07 -1.27 17.43
CA SER A 222 -1.85 -0.55 17.83
C SER A 222 -1.27 -1.07 19.14
N LYS A 223 -2.13 -1.33 20.14
CA LYS A 223 -1.73 -1.96 21.42
C LYS A 223 -1.19 -3.37 21.19
N PHE A 224 -1.85 -4.17 20.36
CA PHE A 224 -1.41 -5.51 19.99
C PHE A 224 -0.04 -5.49 19.30
N ALA A 225 0.13 -4.69 18.23
CA ALA A 225 1.40 -4.55 17.53
C ALA A 225 2.53 -4.12 18.47
N THR A 226 2.27 -3.15 19.36
CA THR A 226 3.25 -2.69 20.37
C THR A 226 3.66 -3.81 21.33
N LYS A 227 2.71 -4.62 21.79
CA LYS A 227 2.99 -5.80 22.63
C LYS A 227 3.85 -6.81 21.87
N MET A 228 3.49 -7.14 20.62
CA MET A 228 4.22 -8.11 19.80
C MET A 228 5.65 -7.67 19.49
N ARG A 229 5.89 -6.38 19.22
CA ARG A 229 7.24 -5.80 19.06
C ARG A 229 8.13 -6.10 20.27
N LYS A 230 7.59 -5.91 21.49
CA LYS A 230 8.31 -6.17 22.75
C LYS A 230 8.61 -7.66 22.96
N VAL A 231 7.65 -8.53 22.65
CA VAL A 231 7.76 -9.98 22.87
C VAL A 231 8.76 -10.61 21.89
N TYR A 232 8.58 -10.37 20.58
CA TYR A 232 9.35 -11.06 19.54
C TYR A 232 10.64 -10.35 19.13
N LYS A 233 10.85 -9.09 19.57
CA LYS A 233 12.04 -8.27 19.26
C LYS A 233 12.37 -8.22 17.76
N LYS A 234 11.34 -8.22 16.92
CA LYS A 234 11.43 -8.11 15.46
C LYS A 234 10.75 -6.82 15.00
N PRO A 235 11.14 -6.24 13.85
CA PRO A 235 10.42 -5.13 13.26
C PRO A 235 9.01 -5.59 12.90
N ILE A 236 8.01 -5.06 13.61
CA ILE A 236 6.58 -5.29 13.32
C ILE A 236 5.97 -3.94 13.00
N ASN A 237 5.76 -3.67 11.72
CA ASN A 237 5.25 -2.39 11.23
C ASN A 237 3.74 -2.47 11.08
N LEU A 238 3.03 -1.44 11.54
CA LEU A 238 1.57 -1.35 11.43
C LEU A 238 1.21 -0.31 10.37
N PHE A 239 0.20 -0.58 9.53
CA PHE A 239 -0.27 0.37 8.53
C PHE A 239 -1.81 0.48 8.48
N PRO A 240 -2.37 1.69 8.67
CA PRO A 240 -1.71 2.89 9.21
C PRO A 240 -1.39 2.73 10.71
N ASP A 241 -0.24 3.24 11.15
CA ASP A 241 0.09 3.37 12.58
C ASP A 241 -0.21 4.80 13.03
N LEU A 242 -1.34 4.98 13.73
CA LEU A 242 -1.79 6.29 14.20
C LEU A 242 -0.92 6.86 15.34
N LEU A 243 -0.05 6.02 15.93
CA LEU A 243 0.83 6.41 17.04
C LEU A 243 2.28 6.63 16.60
N MET A 244 2.62 6.35 15.34
CA MET A 244 3.97 6.62 14.83
C MET A 244 4.17 8.11 14.51
N PRO A 245 5.39 8.65 14.70
CA PRO A 245 5.70 10.03 14.31
C PRO A 245 5.54 10.27 12.80
N CYS A 246 5.31 11.53 12.42
CA CYS A 246 5.19 11.89 11.02
C CYS A 246 6.51 11.69 10.29
N SER A 247 6.46 11.01 9.14
CA SER A 247 7.61 10.90 8.24
C SER A 247 7.78 12.15 7.36
N VAL A 248 6.76 13.01 7.30
CA VAL A 248 6.80 14.27 6.55
C VAL A 248 7.59 15.31 7.36
N ASN A 249 8.57 15.94 6.72
CA ASN A 249 9.34 17.01 7.33
C ASN A 249 8.54 18.33 7.25
N ILE A 250 7.65 18.52 8.22
CA ILE A 250 6.75 19.68 8.30
C ILE A 250 7.52 20.98 8.43
N GLN A 251 8.60 21.00 9.22
CA GLN A 251 9.49 22.15 9.34
C GLN A 251 9.98 22.62 7.97
N LYS A 252 10.52 21.71 7.15
CA LYS A 252 11.03 22.05 5.80
C LYS A 252 9.94 22.62 4.89
N ILE A 253 8.71 22.11 4.99
CA ILE A 253 7.59 22.63 4.20
C ILE A 253 7.25 24.04 4.68
N MET A 254 7.12 24.26 5.99
CA MET A 254 6.80 25.57 6.56
C MET A 254 7.89 26.61 6.31
N ASP A 255 9.17 26.22 6.39
CA ASP A 255 10.31 27.10 6.08
C ASP A 255 10.26 27.58 4.62
N PHE A 256 10.00 26.69 3.67
CA PHE A 256 9.84 27.04 2.25
C PHE A 256 8.65 27.99 2.00
N MET A 257 7.65 27.99 2.88
CA MET A 257 6.48 28.87 2.76
C MET A 257 6.77 30.28 3.29
N GLN A 258 7.73 30.45 4.20
CA GLN A 258 8.10 31.78 4.69
C GLN A 258 8.56 32.71 3.55
N ASP A 259 9.22 32.14 2.53
CA ASP A 259 9.68 32.87 1.35
C ASP A 259 8.52 33.45 0.50
N MET A 260 7.29 32.96 0.71
CA MET A 260 6.09 33.45 0.02
C MET A 260 5.45 34.65 0.73
N GLY A 261 5.99 35.08 1.86
CA GLY A 261 5.42 36.14 2.69
C GLY A 261 4.30 35.65 3.60
N LYS A 262 3.62 36.61 4.27
CA LYS A 262 2.49 36.29 5.15
C LYS A 262 1.33 35.75 4.32
N ALA A 263 0.96 34.50 4.57
CA ALA A 263 -0.15 33.81 3.91
C ALA A 263 -0.91 32.93 4.90
N LYS A 264 -2.21 32.76 4.64
CA LYS A 264 -3.12 31.83 5.30
C LYS A 264 -3.13 30.51 4.54
N VAL A 265 -2.66 29.45 5.21
CA VAL A 265 -2.35 28.16 4.61
C VAL A 265 -3.30 27.09 5.13
N LEU A 266 -4.03 26.45 4.23
CA LEU A 266 -4.88 25.30 4.53
C LEU A 266 -4.19 23.99 4.14
N TRP A 267 -3.97 23.11 5.11
CA TRP A 267 -3.48 21.75 4.91
C TRP A 267 -4.66 20.79 4.80
N LEU A 268 -4.87 20.24 3.61
CA LEU A 268 -5.83 19.16 3.39
C LEU A 268 -5.12 17.82 3.59
N VAL A 269 -5.40 17.14 4.69
CA VAL A 269 -4.68 15.92 5.12
C VAL A 269 -5.61 14.73 5.23
N SER A 270 -5.11 13.50 5.15
CA SER A 270 -5.98 12.33 5.39
C SER A 270 -6.42 12.22 6.85
N GLU A 271 -7.56 11.59 7.12
CA GLU A 271 -8.06 11.36 8.48
C GLU A 271 -7.01 10.69 9.39
N ALA A 272 -6.25 9.71 8.86
CA ALA A 272 -5.18 9.05 9.60
C ALA A 272 -4.02 9.97 10.02
N ALA A 273 -3.78 11.05 9.26
CA ALA A 273 -2.64 11.94 9.46
C ALA A 273 -2.99 13.20 10.26
N LYS A 274 -4.29 13.49 10.42
CA LYS A 274 -4.80 14.74 10.99
C LYS A 274 -4.22 15.06 12.36
N GLU A 275 -4.34 14.15 13.32
CA GLU A 275 -3.92 14.40 14.70
C GLU A 275 -2.39 14.60 14.79
N MET A 276 -1.63 13.73 14.13
CA MET A 276 -0.18 13.77 14.11
C MET A 276 0.37 15.03 13.40
N LEU A 277 -0.17 15.36 12.22
CA LEU A 277 0.24 16.56 11.49
C LEU A 277 -0.21 17.84 12.17
N GLY A 278 -1.40 17.84 12.78
CA GLY A 278 -1.90 18.96 13.56
C GLY A 278 -0.95 19.35 14.69
N LEU A 279 -0.52 18.37 15.49
CA LEU A 279 0.43 18.59 16.59
C LEU A 279 1.77 19.15 16.12
N GLU A 280 2.33 18.61 15.03
CA GLU A 280 3.60 19.11 14.48
C GLU A 280 3.44 20.52 13.90
N ILE A 281 2.36 20.81 13.17
CA ILE A 281 2.09 22.15 12.63
C ILE A 281 1.90 23.17 13.77
N GLU A 282 1.13 22.84 14.81
CA GLU A 282 0.95 23.71 15.98
C GLU A 282 2.28 23.99 16.69
N ARG A 283 3.15 22.99 16.79
CA ARG A 283 4.48 23.13 17.39
C ARG A 283 5.38 24.09 16.61
N TYR A 284 5.31 24.08 15.27
CA TYR A 284 6.15 24.93 14.42
C TYR A 284 5.53 26.29 14.09
N SER A 285 4.21 26.45 14.21
CA SER A 285 3.49 27.68 13.85
C SER A 285 4.05 28.96 14.50
N PRO A 286 4.52 28.96 15.77
CA PRO A 286 5.12 30.16 16.38
C PRO A 286 6.42 30.65 15.75
N TYR A 287 7.09 29.82 14.95
CA TYR A 287 8.39 30.13 14.33
C TYR A 287 8.28 30.62 12.88
N VAL A 288 7.06 30.69 12.34
CA VAL A 288 6.78 31.14 10.97
C VAL A 288 5.76 32.28 10.99
N TRP A 289 5.68 33.08 9.93
CA TRP A 289 4.73 34.21 9.87
C TRP A 289 3.38 33.85 9.24
N ASN A 290 3.23 32.63 8.74
CA ASN A 290 2.03 32.10 8.11
C ASN A 290 1.01 31.63 9.16
N GLU A 291 -0.27 31.80 8.87
CA GLU A 291 -1.36 31.22 9.68
C GLU A 291 -1.73 29.87 9.08
N HIS A 292 -1.66 28.79 9.87
CA HIS A 292 -1.89 27.43 9.37
C HIS A 292 -3.19 26.84 9.90
N PHE A 293 -3.93 26.17 9.01
CA PHE A 293 -5.15 25.43 9.33
C PHE A 293 -5.03 24.01 8.83
N VAL A 294 -5.51 23.04 9.60
CA VAL A 294 -5.49 21.63 9.21
C VAL A 294 -6.92 21.14 9.08
N MET A 295 -7.24 20.58 7.92
CA MET A 295 -8.54 19.96 7.68
C MET A 295 -8.38 18.51 7.24
N PRO A 296 -9.05 17.55 7.93
CA PRO A 296 -9.11 16.17 7.47
C PRO A 296 -10.00 16.04 6.23
N VAL A 297 -9.52 15.31 5.24
CA VAL A 297 -10.23 14.95 4.02
C VAL A 297 -10.78 13.54 4.20
N LYS A 298 -12.12 13.45 4.21
CA LYS A 298 -12.81 12.16 4.24
C LYS A 298 -12.76 11.50 2.87
N ASN A 299 -12.47 10.21 2.83
CA ASN A 299 -12.54 9.44 1.59
C ASN A 299 -14.01 9.07 1.29
N LEU A 300 -14.70 9.84 0.46
CA LEU A 300 -16.09 9.58 0.09
C LEU A 300 -16.19 8.70 -1.17
N THR A 301 -15.14 8.71 -1.99
CA THR A 301 -15.04 7.89 -3.20
C THR A 301 -15.04 6.41 -2.84
N TYR A 302 -14.08 5.94 -2.03
CA TYR A 302 -14.10 4.61 -1.45
C TYR A 302 -15.11 4.49 -0.32
N GLY A 303 -15.19 5.48 0.59
CA GLY A 303 -16.00 5.36 1.80
C GLY A 303 -15.54 4.21 2.70
N GLY A 304 -16.48 3.70 3.50
CA GLY A 304 -16.19 2.63 4.47
C GLY A 304 -15.33 3.15 5.63
N ASN A 305 -14.22 2.48 5.93
CA ASN A 305 -13.29 2.86 7.00
C ASN A 305 -11.91 3.30 6.48
N ILE A 306 -11.81 3.63 5.19
CA ILE A 306 -10.56 4.04 4.55
C ILE A 306 -10.21 5.48 4.94
N ILE A 307 -9.11 5.65 5.66
CA ILE A 307 -8.68 6.93 6.25
C ILE A 307 -7.30 7.40 5.77
N VAL A 308 -6.67 6.70 4.82
CA VAL A 308 -5.30 6.96 4.34
C VAL A 308 -5.27 7.82 3.07
N SER A 309 -4.23 8.64 2.91
CA SER A 309 -4.09 9.59 1.81
C SER A 309 -4.00 8.94 0.43
N GLY A 310 -3.37 7.77 0.32
CA GLY A 310 -3.09 7.12 -0.96
C GLY A 310 -4.30 6.68 -1.77
N LEU A 311 -5.51 6.74 -1.21
CA LEU A 311 -6.79 6.42 -1.88
C LEU A 311 -7.72 7.63 -1.99
N LEU A 312 -7.29 8.83 -1.59
CA LEU A 312 -8.06 10.06 -1.78
C LEU A 312 -8.09 10.45 -3.26
N THR A 313 -9.16 11.12 -3.65
CA THR A 313 -9.35 11.69 -5.00
C THR A 313 -9.34 13.21 -4.98
N VAL A 314 -9.11 13.82 -6.14
CA VAL A 314 -9.22 15.28 -6.35
C VAL A 314 -10.58 15.78 -5.90
N ASP A 315 -11.65 15.04 -6.18
CA ASP A 315 -13.00 15.38 -5.72
C ASP A 315 -13.15 15.37 -4.19
N ASP A 316 -12.48 14.44 -3.48
CA ASP A 316 -12.48 14.44 -2.02
C ASP A 316 -11.82 15.73 -1.48
N PHE A 317 -10.69 16.15 -2.08
CA PHE A 317 -10.01 17.40 -1.72
C PHE A 317 -10.87 18.64 -2.00
N ILE A 318 -11.50 18.72 -3.19
CA ILE A 318 -12.35 19.85 -3.57
C ILE A 318 -13.52 20.00 -2.58
N ARG A 319 -14.17 18.89 -2.20
CA ARG A 319 -15.29 18.92 -1.25
C ARG A 319 -14.86 19.42 0.12
N ALA A 320 -13.74 18.90 0.65
CA ALA A 320 -13.19 19.34 1.92
C ALA A 320 -12.81 20.83 1.86
N GLY A 321 -12.06 21.26 0.84
CA GLY A 321 -11.69 22.66 0.65
C GLY A 321 -12.89 23.59 0.58
N LYS A 322 -13.91 23.27 -0.25
CA LYS A 322 -15.13 24.08 -0.34
C LYS A 322 -15.87 24.18 0.99
N GLU A 323 -15.91 23.10 1.77
CA GLU A 323 -16.54 23.13 3.10
C GLU A 323 -15.78 24.02 4.07
N PHE A 324 -14.44 23.98 4.06
CA PHE A 324 -13.62 24.88 4.87
C PHE A 324 -13.84 26.35 4.49
N LEU A 325 -13.82 26.64 3.18
CA LEU A 325 -13.91 28.00 2.64
C LEU A 325 -15.24 28.69 2.93
N LYS A 326 -16.31 27.94 3.24
CA LYS A 326 -17.57 28.51 3.75
C LYS A 326 -17.40 29.23 5.10
N THR A 327 -16.43 28.80 5.89
CA THR A 327 -16.15 29.34 7.24
C THR A 327 -14.99 30.32 7.25
N LYS A 328 -13.97 30.10 6.42
CA LYS A 328 -12.85 31.02 6.20
C LYS A 328 -12.54 31.12 4.72
N SER A 329 -13.00 32.19 4.08
CA SER A 329 -12.83 32.42 2.64
C SER A 329 -11.50 33.06 2.24
N ASP A 330 -10.71 33.53 3.21
CA ASP A 330 -9.46 34.27 2.99
C ASP A 330 -8.21 33.38 3.03
N ILE A 331 -8.29 32.19 2.43
CA ILE A 331 -7.14 31.28 2.30
C ILE A 331 -6.34 31.62 1.05
N ASP A 332 -5.04 31.84 1.22
CA ASP A 332 -4.12 32.19 0.13
C ASP A 332 -3.55 30.94 -0.57
N LEU A 333 -3.33 29.86 0.19
CA LEU A 333 -2.64 28.67 -0.28
C LEU A 333 -3.20 27.39 0.34
N VAL A 334 -3.48 26.40 -0.51
CA VAL A 334 -3.91 25.06 -0.11
C VAL A 334 -2.79 24.06 -0.37
N LEU A 335 -2.47 23.25 0.64
CA LEU A 335 -1.54 22.13 0.54
C LEU A 335 -2.28 20.81 0.46
N VAL A 336 -1.89 19.98 -0.51
CA VAL A 336 -2.42 18.63 -0.69
C VAL A 336 -1.27 17.60 -0.72
N PRO A 337 -1.46 16.40 -0.17
CA PRO A 337 -0.45 15.34 -0.21
C PRO A 337 -0.21 14.87 -1.64
N LYS A 338 1.04 14.52 -1.97
CA LYS A 338 1.40 13.87 -3.24
C LYS A 338 0.97 12.40 -3.34
N GLU A 339 0.78 11.72 -2.22
CA GLU A 339 0.55 10.26 -2.15
C GLU A 339 -0.60 9.72 -3.05
N PRO A 340 -1.75 10.41 -3.22
CA PRO A 340 -2.83 9.97 -4.11
C PRO A 340 -2.57 10.22 -5.61
N LEU A 341 -1.54 10.99 -5.97
CA LEU A 341 -1.29 11.41 -7.34
C LEU A 341 -0.22 10.52 -8.00
N ASP A 342 -0.39 10.27 -9.30
CA ASP A 342 0.64 9.64 -10.13
C ASP A 342 1.71 10.63 -10.61
N THR A 343 2.67 10.15 -11.41
CA THR A 343 3.77 11.00 -11.93
C THR A 343 3.32 12.12 -12.86
N ALA A 344 2.09 12.05 -13.40
CA ALA A 344 1.47 13.11 -14.19
C ALA A 344 0.59 14.05 -13.34
N GLY A 345 0.55 13.85 -12.02
CA GLY A 345 -0.27 14.65 -11.11
C GLY A 345 -1.76 14.31 -11.18
N GLN A 346 -2.12 13.08 -11.60
CA GLN A 346 -3.50 12.64 -11.69
C GLN A 346 -3.86 11.68 -10.56
N ASP A 347 -5.07 11.79 -10.02
CA ASP A 347 -5.61 10.87 -9.01
C ASP A 347 -6.06 9.53 -9.60
N LEU A 348 -6.58 8.62 -8.78
CA LEU A 348 -7.03 7.29 -9.22
C LEU A 348 -8.10 7.30 -10.32
N LEU A 349 -8.83 8.40 -10.50
CA LEU A 349 -9.87 8.59 -11.53
C LEU A 349 -9.37 9.37 -12.76
N TYR A 350 -8.04 9.52 -12.89
CA TYR A 350 -7.39 10.30 -13.95
C TYR A 350 -7.71 11.80 -13.88
N THR A 351 -8.15 12.27 -12.72
CA THR A 351 -8.44 13.69 -12.50
C THR A 351 -7.14 14.40 -12.13
N PRO A 352 -6.73 15.42 -12.90
CA PRO A 352 -5.50 16.14 -12.62
C PRO A 352 -5.68 17.09 -11.43
N TYR A 353 -4.63 17.25 -10.62
CA TYR A 353 -4.68 18.03 -9.38
C TYR A 353 -4.96 19.52 -9.58
N TYR A 354 -4.65 20.09 -10.75
CA TYR A 354 -4.89 21.53 -11.01
C TYR A 354 -6.37 21.90 -10.92
N LYS A 355 -7.30 20.93 -11.08
CA LYS A 355 -8.73 21.17 -10.87
C LYS A 355 -9.06 21.59 -9.45
N ILE A 356 -8.23 21.22 -8.47
CA ILE A 356 -8.40 21.69 -7.09
C ILE A 356 -8.25 23.22 -7.05
N GLU A 357 -7.25 23.76 -7.73
CA GLU A 357 -7.00 25.21 -7.80
C GLU A 357 -8.14 25.94 -8.55
N GLU A 358 -8.59 25.40 -9.68
CA GLU A 358 -9.73 25.96 -10.43
C GLU A 358 -11.02 26.00 -9.59
N GLU A 359 -11.30 24.94 -8.84
CA GLU A 359 -12.56 24.79 -8.10
C GLU A 359 -12.57 25.47 -6.73
N LEU A 360 -11.42 25.66 -6.11
CA LEU A 360 -11.29 26.38 -4.84
C LEU A 360 -11.00 27.88 -5.03
N GLY A 361 -10.49 28.28 -6.20
CA GLY A 361 -10.16 29.68 -6.49
C GLY A 361 -8.95 30.18 -5.69
N CYS A 362 -8.08 29.28 -5.22
CA CYS A 362 -6.88 29.58 -4.44
C CYS A 362 -5.70 28.75 -4.94
N GLN A 363 -4.48 29.24 -4.72
CA GLN A 363 -3.28 28.54 -5.15
C GLN A 363 -3.19 27.17 -4.48
N VAL A 364 -2.85 26.13 -5.24
CA VAL A 364 -2.66 24.77 -4.70
C VAL A 364 -1.22 24.33 -4.88
N LYS A 365 -0.63 23.75 -3.83
CA LYS A 365 0.67 23.06 -3.90
C LYS A 365 0.56 21.63 -3.42
N VAL A 366 1.20 20.75 -4.17
CA VAL A 366 1.37 19.33 -3.82
C VAL A 366 2.64 19.19 -2.99
N VAL A 367 2.55 18.54 -1.82
CA VAL A 367 3.65 18.37 -0.85
C VAL A 367 3.96 16.91 -0.53
#